data_AF-A0A524DMZ9-F1
#
_entry.id   AF-A0A524DMZ9-F1
#
_cell.length_a   1.000
_cell.length_b   1.000
_cell.length_c   1.000
_cell.angle_alpha   90.00
_cell.angle_beta   90.00
_cell.angle_gamma   90.00
#
_symmetry.space_group_name_H-M   'P 1'
#
loop_
_entity.id
_entity.type
_entity.pdbx_description
1 polymer ?
#
loop_
_entity_poly.entity_id
_entity_poly.type
_entity_poly.pdbx_seq_one_letter_code
_entity_poly.pdbx_strand_id
1 'polypeptide(L)'
;MEEEIGKLGKVLSMIKGIERKNLEFENYISNLNIYSRTNLLKEISFDIIKNSKLFQGLNIDVRDVQVVKEKKEEILNNNFIEAIVLKIRNNPMKKIIFLREFLDNLEDISQNDKDVILQSLKDKEDEELNQELSNLVQIFKKHD
;
A
#
# COMPACT_ATOMS: atom_id res chain seq x y z
N MET A 1 -36.67 -13.04 -43.67
CA MET A 1 -35.71 -11.93 -43.86
C MET A 1 -36.15 -10.66 -43.12
N GLU A 2 -37.32 -10.07 -43.39
CA GLU A 2 -37.76 -8.84 -42.68
C GLU A 2 -37.91 -8.99 -41.16
N GLU A 3 -38.39 -10.15 -40.69
CA GLU A 3 -38.59 -10.41 -39.25
C GLU A 3 -37.26 -10.52 -38.47
N GLU A 4 -36.20 -11.03 -39.11
CA GLU A 4 -34.86 -11.12 -38.52
C GLU A 4 -34.17 -9.75 -38.47
N ILE A 5 -34.37 -8.92 -39.50
CA ILE A 5 -33.89 -7.53 -39.54
C ILE A 5 -34.57 -6.70 -38.43
N GLY A 6 -35.86 -6.93 -38.18
CA GLY A 6 -36.59 -6.29 -37.07
C GLY A 6 -36.11 -6.71 -35.69
N LYS A 7 -35.75 -8.00 -35.50
CA LYS A 7 -35.15 -8.51 -34.25
C LYS A 7 -33.74 -7.94 -34.03
N LEU A 8 -32.93 -7.88 -35.07
CA LEU A 8 -31.59 -7.28 -35.03
C LEU A 8 -31.64 -5.80 -34.66
N GLY A 9 -32.59 -5.04 -35.22
CA GLY A 9 -32.81 -3.63 -34.87
C GLY A 9 -33.16 -3.41 -33.40
N LYS A 10 -34.00 -4.30 -32.82
CA LYS A 10 -34.32 -4.26 -31.39
C LYS A 10 -33.09 -4.55 -30.52
N VAL A 11 -32.30 -5.57 -30.87
CA VAL A 11 -31.06 -5.90 -30.14
C VAL A 11 -30.07 -4.74 -30.20
N LEU A 12 -29.87 -4.11 -31.37
CA LEU A 12 -29.00 -2.94 -31.51
C LEU A 12 -29.48 -1.75 -30.69
N SER A 13 -30.80 -1.50 -30.63
CA SER A 13 -31.36 -0.44 -29.80
C SER A 13 -31.13 -0.69 -28.30
N MET A 14 -31.20 -1.97 -27.89
CA MET A 14 -30.95 -2.38 -26.52
C MET A 14 -29.46 -2.22 -26.15
N ILE A 15 -28.55 -2.61 -27.04
CA ILE A 15 -27.10 -2.42 -26.87
C ILE A 15 -26.78 -0.93 -26.69
N LYS A 16 -27.27 -0.06 -27.58
CA LYS A 16 -27.10 1.40 -27.45
C LYS A 16 -27.68 1.95 -26.15
N GLY A 17 -28.79 1.37 -25.68
CA GLY A 17 -29.38 1.70 -24.38
C GLY A 17 -28.46 1.34 -23.21
N ILE A 18 -27.82 0.18 -23.27
CA ILE A 18 -26.85 -0.28 -22.26
C ILE A 18 -25.60 0.59 -22.26
N GLU A 19 -25.02 0.87 -23.44
CA GLU A 19 -23.82 1.70 -23.57
C GLU A 19 -24.01 3.10 -22.96
N ARG A 20 -25.14 3.74 -23.25
CA ARG A 20 -25.47 5.04 -22.65
C ARG A 20 -25.58 4.96 -21.12
N LYS A 21 -26.24 3.93 -20.58
CA LYS A 21 -26.34 3.75 -19.13
C LYS A 21 -24.97 3.48 -18.49
N ASN A 22 -24.09 2.74 -19.16
CA ASN A 22 -22.73 2.53 -18.67
C ASN A 22 -21.96 3.86 -18.60
N LEU A 23 -22.08 4.71 -19.63
CA LEU A 23 -21.48 6.04 -19.62
C LEU A 23 -22.01 6.91 -18.46
N GLU A 24 -23.32 6.86 -18.20
CA GLU A 24 -23.92 7.54 -17.05
C GLU A 24 -23.33 7.02 -15.72
N PHE A 25 -23.17 5.70 -15.56
CA PHE A 25 -22.54 5.10 -14.39
C PHE A 25 -21.08 5.52 -14.21
N GLU A 26 -20.28 5.51 -15.28
CA GLU A 26 -18.89 5.94 -15.24
C GLU A 26 -18.78 7.41 -14.81
N ASN A 27 -19.67 8.27 -15.32
CA ASN A 27 -19.74 9.66 -14.90
C ASN A 27 -20.12 9.80 -13.42
N TYR A 28 -21.09 9.02 -12.93
CA TYR A 28 -21.44 9.03 -11.51
C TYR A 28 -20.28 8.58 -10.63
N ILE A 29 -19.62 7.46 -10.99
CA ILE A 29 -18.49 6.93 -10.23
C ILE A 29 -17.32 7.92 -10.21
N SER A 30 -17.02 8.53 -11.36
CA SER A 30 -15.94 9.54 -11.46
C SER A 30 -16.22 10.79 -10.64
N ASN A 31 -17.49 11.13 -10.44
CA ASN A 31 -17.91 12.26 -9.61
C ASN A 31 -18.10 11.91 -8.13
N LEU A 32 -17.96 10.63 -7.74
CA LEU A 32 -17.98 10.28 -6.32
C LEU A 32 -16.70 10.81 -5.67
N ASN A 33 -16.87 11.82 -4.81
CA ASN A 33 -15.80 12.32 -3.96
C ASN A 33 -15.53 11.32 -2.82
N ILE A 34 -14.86 10.22 -3.15
CA ILE A 34 -14.45 9.21 -2.17
C ILE A 34 -13.22 9.77 -1.46
N TYR A 35 -13.42 10.20 -0.21
CA TYR A 35 -12.31 10.65 0.62
C TYR A 35 -11.30 9.52 0.81
N SER A 36 -10.04 9.80 0.48
CA SER A 36 -8.96 8.89 0.83
C SER A 36 -8.92 8.72 2.37
N ARG A 37 -8.50 7.54 2.83
CA ARG A 37 -8.23 7.31 4.26
C ARG A 37 -7.38 8.41 4.88
N THR A 38 -6.39 8.92 4.15
CA THR A 38 -5.51 10.00 4.62
C THR A 38 -6.29 11.31 4.85
N ASN A 39 -7.22 11.65 3.95
CA ASN A 39 -8.02 12.86 4.08
C ASN A 39 -8.97 12.75 5.29
N LEU A 40 -9.60 11.59 5.47
CA LEU A 40 -10.43 11.32 6.65
C LEU A 40 -9.61 11.44 7.95
N LEU A 41 -8.41 10.85 7.99
CA LEU A 41 -7.54 10.93 9.16
C LEU A 41 -7.06 12.35 9.45
N LYS A 42 -6.82 13.17 8.41
CA LYS A 42 -6.50 14.60 8.58
C LYS A 42 -7.66 15.35 9.21
N GLU A 43 -8.88 15.15 8.71
CA GLU A 43 -10.09 15.81 9.26
C GLU A 43 -10.32 15.40 10.71
N ILE A 44 -10.27 14.10 11.02
CA ILE A 44 -10.41 13.60 12.40
C ILE A 44 -9.32 14.19 13.31
N SER A 45 -8.07 14.19 12.86
CA SER A 45 -6.95 14.73 13.66
C SER A 45 -7.12 16.22 13.91
N PHE A 46 -7.56 16.97 12.89
CA PHE A 46 -7.86 18.38 13.01
C PHE A 46 -8.98 18.65 14.02
N ASP A 47 -10.07 17.89 13.95
CA ASP A 47 -11.19 18.02 14.89
C ASP A 47 -10.77 17.75 16.34
N ILE A 48 -9.89 16.76 16.56
CA ILE A 48 -9.31 16.49 17.88
C ILE A 48 -8.48 17.68 18.38
N ILE A 49 -7.61 18.23 17.53
CA ILE A 49 -6.74 19.37 17.86
C ILE A 49 -7.57 20.61 18.19
N LYS A 50 -8.54 20.95 17.33
CA LYS A 50 -9.39 22.13 17.46
C LYS A 50 -10.23 22.11 18.74
N ASN A 51 -10.75 20.94 19.11
CA ASN A 51 -11.59 20.78 20.30
C ASN A 51 -10.78 20.63 21.61
N SER A 52 -9.46 20.47 21.51
CA SER A 52 -8.60 20.38 22.69
C SER A 52 -8.34 21.76 23.29
N LYS A 53 -8.55 21.87 24.60
CA LYS A 53 -8.24 23.08 25.38
C LYS A 53 -6.77 23.48 25.32
N LEU A 54 -5.87 22.54 25.02
CA LEU A 54 -4.43 22.77 24.94
C LEU A 54 -4.01 23.61 23.71
N PHE A 55 -4.81 23.56 22.65
CA PHE A 55 -4.51 24.27 21.40
C PHE A 55 -5.46 25.46 21.15
N GLN A 56 -6.29 25.82 22.14
CA GLN A 56 -7.14 27.00 22.08
C GLN A 56 -6.28 28.27 22.01
N GLY A 57 -6.35 28.98 20.88
CA GLY A 57 -5.58 30.19 20.60
C GLY A 57 -4.51 30.04 19.52
N LEU A 58 -4.22 28.81 19.09
CA LEU A 58 -3.41 28.58 17.90
C LEU A 58 -4.35 28.56 16.67
N ASN A 59 -4.14 29.48 15.72
CA ASN A 59 -4.83 29.47 14.43
C ASN A 59 -4.24 28.36 13.55
N ILE A 60 -4.64 27.13 13.81
CA ILE A 60 -4.24 25.94 13.05
C ILE A 60 -5.30 25.71 11.96
N ASP A 61 -4.88 25.55 10.70
CA ASP A 61 -5.71 25.13 9.57
C ASP A 61 -5.61 23.60 9.37
N VAL A 62 -6.63 22.98 8.78
CA VAL A 62 -6.60 21.56 8.35
C VAL A 62 -5.40 21.28 7.45
N ARG A 63 -4.98 22.27 6.64
CA ARG A 63 -3.80 22.17 5.77
C ARG A 63 -2.49 22.01 6.53
N ASP A 64 -2.44 22.51 7.76
CA ASP A 64 -1.26 22.43 8.63
C ASP A 64 -1.14 21.04 9.27
N VAL A 65 -2.21 20.24 9.25
CA VAL A 65 -2.23 18.88 9.78
C VAL A 65 -1.63 17.90 8.76
N GLN A 66 -0.35 17.60 8.95
CA GLN A 66 0.33 16.56 8.20
C GLN A 66 0.16 15.22 8.94
N VAL A 67 -0.65 14.33 8.37
CA VAL A 67 -0.59 12.90 8.69
C VAL A 67 0.71 12.39 8.09
N VAL A 68 1.71 12.13 8.93
CA VAL A 68 2.93 11.43 8.53
C VAL A 68 2.49 10.05 8.07
N LYS A 69 2.36 9.86 6.76
CA LYS A 69 2.52 8.53 6.19
C LYS A 69 3.94 8.14 6.55
N GLU A 70 4.11 7.03 7.27
CA GLU A 70 5.37 6.30 7.19
C GLU A 70 5.66 6.14 5.70
N LYS A 71 6.67 6.88 5.21
CA LYS A 71 7.16 6.69 3.86
C LYS A 71 7.62 5.24 3.83
N LYS A 72 6.83 4.35 3.22
CA LYS A 72 7.44 3.25 2.47
C LYS A 72 8.21 3.95 1.37
N GLU A 73 9.48 4.22 1.65
CA GLU A 73 10.41 4.74 0.67
C GLU A 73 10.45 3.71 -0.45
N GLU A 74 9.93 4.10 -1.61
CA GLU A 74 10.29 3.52 -2.90
C GLU A 74 11.80 3.70 -3.04
N ILE A 75 12.56 2.73 -2.54
CA ILE A 75 13.95 2.59 -2.89
C ILE A 75 14.06 1.37 -3.79
N LEU A 76 14.33 1.68 -5.06
CA LEU A 76 14.84 0.83 -6.12
C LEU A 76 15.58 -0.38 -5.54
N ASN A 77 15.20 -1.57 -6.01
CA ASN A 77 15.41 -2.91 -5.44
C ASN A 77 16.77 -3.26 -4.82
N ASN A 78 17.87 -2.54 -5.11
CA ASN A 78 19.18 -2.77 -4.48
C ASN A 78 19.33 -2.08 -3.12
N ASN A 79 18.65 -0.96 -2.90
CA ASN A 79 18.81 -0.18 -1.66
C ASN A 79 17.96 -0.71 -0.50
N PHE A 80 16.98 -1.58 -0.76
CA PHE A 80 16.09 -2.10 0.28
C PHE A 80 16.83 -3.03 1.25
N ILE A 81 17.69 -3.91 0.74
CA ILE A 81 18.49 -4.82 1.56
C ILE A 81 19.52 -4.01 2.35
N GLU A 82 20.22 -3.08 1.70
CA GLU A 82 21.17 -2.19 2.36
C GLU A 82 20.50 -1.36 3.48
N ALA A 83 19.29 -0.87 3.25
CA ALA A 83 18.52 -0.15 4.27
C ALA A 83 18.18 -1.03 5.47
N ILE A 84 17.83 -2.31 5.26
CA ILE A 84 17.57 -3.27 6.35
C ILE A 84 18.86 -3.57 7.12
N VAL A 85 19.97 -3.84 6.43
CA VAL A 85 21.28 -4.10 7.06
C VAL A 85 21.73 -2.88 7.88
N LEU A 86 21.57 -1.66 7.35
CA LEU A 86 21.87 -0.43 8.08
C LEU A 86 20.98 -0.25 9.32
N LYS A 87 19.67 -0.53 9.22
CA LYS A 87 18.75 -0.50 10.38
C LYS A 87 19.19 -1.48 11.48
N ILE A 88 19.60 -2.68 11.09
CA ILE A 88 20.08 -3.72 12.01
C ILE A 88 21.40 -3.28 12.66
N ARG A 89 22.35 -2.77 11.89
CA ARG A 89 23.64 -2.26 12.40
C ARG A 89 23.43 -1.12 13.41
N ASN A 90 22.52 -0.19 13.10
CA ASN A 90 22.22 0.94 13.99
C ASN A 90 21.44 0.52 15.24
N ASN A 91 20.66 -0.57 15.19
CA ASN A 91 19.82 -1.04 16.28
C ASN A 91 19.79 -2.58 16.37
N PRO A 92 20.87 -3.25 16.80
CA PRO A 92 20.98 -4.71 16.76
C PRO A 92 19.94 -5.42 17.62
N MET A 93 19.48 -4.80 18.72
CA MET A 93 18.41 -5.33 19.57
C MET A 93 17.07 -5.50 18.84
N LYS A 94 16.85 -4.78 17.74
CA LYS A 94 15.63 -4.85 16.91
C LYS A 94 15.81 -5.73 15.67
N LYS A 95 16.91 -6.48 15.56
CA LYS A 95 17.22 -7.30 14.38
C LYS A 95 16.06 -8.19 13.94
N ILE A 96 15.48 -8.95 14.87
CA ILE A 96 14.33 -9.83 14.58
C ILE A 96 13.13 -9.07 13.99
N ILE A 97 12.87 -7.85 14.47
CA ILE A 97 11.75 -7.04 13.99
C ILE A 97 12.00 -6.61 12.55
N PHE A 98 13.21 -6.12 12.24
CA PHE A 98 13.57 -5.69 10.89
C PHE A 98 13.60 -6.87 9.89
N LEU A 99 14.06 -8.04 10.32
CA LEU A 99 14.02 -9.24 9.49
C LEU A 99 12.59 -9.71 9.22
N ARG A 100 11.69 -9.62 10.20
CA ARG A 100 10.28 -9.93 9.99
C ARG A 100 9.63 -8.95 9.01
N GLU A 101 9.89 -7.65 9.17
CA GLU A 101 9.45 -6.61 8.24
C GLU A 101 9.96 -6.90 6.81
N PHE A 102 11.22 -7.33 6.66
CA PHE A 102 11.77 -7.75 5.38
C PHE A 102 10.99 -8.92 4.77
N LEU A 103 10.79 -10.01 5.52
CA LEU A 103 10.11 -11.22 5.03
C LEU A 103 8.62 -10.97 4.72
N ASP A 104 7.99 -10.00 5.37
CA ASP A 104 6.60 -9.61 5.09
C ASP A 104 6.43 -8.86 3.75
N ASN A 105 7.53 -8.37 3.16
CA ASN A 105 7.51 -7.76 1.83
C ASN A 105 7.78 -8.77 0.69
N LEU A 106 8.03 -10.05 1.00
CA LEU A 106 8.23 -11.11 0.02
C LEU A 106 6.92 -11.86 -0.25
N GLU A 107 6.63 -12.10 -1.53
CA GLU A 107 5.48 -12.86 -2.00
C GLU A 107 5.68 -14.37 -1.78
N ASP A 108 4.58 -15.11 -1.67
CA ASP A 108 4.56 -16.58 -1.68
C ASP A 108 5.36 -17.27 -0.55
N ILE A 109 5.66 -16.59 0.55
CA ILE A 109 6.26 -17.20 1.76
C ILE A 109 5.18 -17.48 2.81
N SER A 110 5.04 -18.74 3.22
CA SER A 110 4.14 -19.12 4.31
C SER A 110 4.66 -18.62 5.67
N GLN A 111 3.76 -18.45 6.65
CA GLN A 111 4.17 -18.01 7.99
C GLN A 111 5.17 -18.96 8.66
N ASN A 112 5.03 -20.28 8.42
CA ASN A 112 5.95 -21.28 8.95
C ASN A 112 7.34 -21.14 8.32
N ASP A 113 7.41 -20.90 7.01
CA ASP A 113 8.68 -20.70 6.30
C ASP A 113 9.36 -19.42 6.78
N LYS A 114 8.60 -18.34 7.03
CA LYS A 114 9.12 -17.10 7.62
C LYS A 114 9.81 -17.37 8.95
N ASP A 115 9.20 -18.17 9.83
CA ASP A 115 9.79 -18.48 11.15
C ASP A 115 11.08 -19.30 11.02
N VAL A 116 11.13 -20.27 10.10
CA VAL A 116 12.34 -21.06 9.82
C VAL A 116 13.46 -20.18 9.26
N ILE A 117 13.15 -19.32 8.29
CA ILE A 117 14.11 -18.37 7.69
C ILE A 117 14.61 -17.40 8.77
N LEU A 118 13.72 -16.88 9.61
CA LEU A 118 14.09 -15.96 10.68
C LEU A 118 15.06 -16.60 11.69
N GLN A 119 14.87 -17.89 12.01
CA GLN A 119 15.81 -18.62 12.86
C GLN A 119 17.19 -18.78 12.22
N SER A 120 17.28 -18.90 10.89
CA SER A 120 18.57 -19.02 10.19
C SER A 120 19.30 -17.68 10.04
N LEU A 121 18.57 -16.56 10.03
CA LEU A 121 19.14 -15.21 9.84
C LEU A 121 19.53 -14.51 11.16
N LYS A 122 18.97 -14.92 12.30
CA LYS A 122 19.11 -14.18 13.58
C LYS A 122 20.57 -14.01 14.03
N ASP A 123 21.42 -15.01 13.78
CA ASP A 123 22.80 -15.05 14.27
C ASP A 123 23.83 -14.67 13.20
N LYS A 124 23.41 -14.37 11.97
CA LYS A 124 24.32 -14.04 10.85
C LYS A 124 24.93 -12.65 10.97
N GLU A 125 26.20 -12.53 10.60
CA GLU A 125 26.92 -11.24 10.52
C GLU A 125 26.53 -10.46 9.26
N ASP A 126 26.88 -9.17 9.20
CA ASP A 126 26.38 -8.23 8.19
C ASP A 126 26.63 -8.69 6.74
N GLU A 127 27.81 -9.22 6.43
CA GLU A 127 28.17 -9.66 5.07
C GLU A 127 27.36 -10.89 4.64
N GLU A 128 27.31 -11.92 5.50
CA GLU A 128 26.52 -13.13 5.27
C GLU A 128 25.02 -12.83 5.20
N LEU A 129 24.56 -11.93 6.06
CA LEU A 129 23.18 -11.49 6.10
C LEU A 129 22.79 -10.81 4.79
N ASN A 130 23.61 -9.89 4.28
CA ASN A 130 23.35 -9.19 3.03
C ASN A 130 23.25 -10.16 1.85
N GLN A 131 24.17 -11.14 1.78
CA GLN A 131 24.15 -12.17 0.74
C GLN A 131 22.87 -13.00 0.80
N GLU A 132 22.43 -13.38 2.00
CA GLU A 132 21.24 -14.23 2.16
C GLU A 132 19.93 -13.51 1.94
N LEU A 133 19.82 -12.25 2.36
CA LEU A 133 18.68 -11.40 1.99
C LEU A 133 18.61 -11.24 0.46
N SER A 134 19.75 -11.11 -0.21
CA SER A 134 19.82 -11.03 -1.68
C SER A 134 19.33 -12.31 -2.34
N ASN A 135 19.74 -13.48 -1.84
CA ASN A 135 19.26 -14.77 -2.32
C ASN A 135 17.74 -14.90 -2.15
N LEU A 136 17.20 -14.48 -1.00
CA LEU A 136 15.77 -14.56 -0.71
C LEU A 136 14.94 -13.71 -1.67
N VAL A 137 15.39 -12.51 -2.05
CA VAL A 137 14.71 -11.67 -3.04
C VAL A 137 14.75 -12.28 -4.45
N GLN A 138 15.79 -13.07 -4.77
CA GLN A 138 15.84 -13.78 -6.06
C GLN A 138 14.87 -14.97 -6.11
N ILE A 139 14.69 -15.65 -4.97
CA ILE A 139 13.81 -16.82 -4.85
C ILE A 139 12.35 -16.39 -4.73
N PHE A 140 12.07 -15.40 -3.89
CA PHE A 140 10.75 -14.90 -3.58
C PHE A 140 10.59 -13.51 -4.19
N LYS A 141 9.61 -13.37 -5.10
CA LYS A 141 9.31 -12.08 -5.71
C LYS A 141 8.90 -11.08 -4.63
N LYS A 142 9.13 -9.79 -4.87
CA LYS A 142 8.76 -8.72 -3.94
C LYS A 142 7.33 -8.26 -4.25
N HIS A 143 6.55 -7.94 -3.20
CA HIS A 143 5.28 -7.24 -3.36
C HIS A 143 5.52 -5.83 -3.93
N ASP A 144 4.92 -5.53 -5.09
CA ASP A 144 4.89 -4.19 -5.72
C ASP A 144 4.00 -3.20 -4.94
#